data_AF-A0A510BDR0-F1
#
_entry.id   AF-A0A510BDR0-F1
#
_cell.length_a   1.000
_cell.length_b   1.000
_cell.length_c   1.000
_cell.angle_alpha   90.00
_cell.angle_beta   90.00
_cell.angle_gamma   90.00
#
_symmetry.space_group_name_H-M   'P 1'
#
loop_
_entity.id
_entity.type
_entity.pdbx_description
1 polymer ?
#
loop_
_entity_poly.entity_id
_entity_poly.type
_entity_poly.pdbx_seq_one_letter_code
_entity_poly.pdbx_strand_id
1 'polypeptide(L)'
;MIKELVKDVDKGYKIIYYEMKKKNIGITVLLSFLLPGLGHIYIGCIIRGIIISIVFTVSVFLCLLLIGLLTTPLIWIYSIYDSYRLAKDYNTKLFKILFVDQENSGETGF
;
A
#
# COMPACT_ATOMS: atom_id res chain seq x y z
N MET A 1 -4.06 11.12 -21.67
CA MET A 1 -4.66 9.85 -22.15
C MET A 1 -5.63 9.23 -21.14
N ILE A 2 -5.25 8.93 -19.89
CA ILE A 2 -6.20 8.37 -18.89
C ILE A 2 -7.24 9.41 -18.40
N LYS A 3 -6.87 10.70 -18.35
CA LYS A 3 -7.75 11.78 -17.86
C LYS A 3 -9.01 12.01 -18.73
N GLU A 4 -8.94 11.75 -20.04
CA GLU A 4 -10.10 11.89 -20.92
C GLU A 4 -11.05 10.70 -20.82
N LEU A 5 -10.52 9.48 -20.60
CA LEU A 5 -11.32 8.28 -20.45
C LEU A 5 -12.16 8.22 -19.16
N VAL A 6 -11.87 9.08 -18.18
CA VAL A 6 -12.60 9.15 -16.90
C VAL A 6 -13.65 10.28 -16.89
N LYS A 7 -13.55 11.22 -17.84
CA LYS A 7 -14.35 12.45 -17.87
C LYS A 7 -15.83 12.16 -18.15
N ASP A 8 -16.13 11.19 -19.02
CA ASP A 8 -17.50 10.80 -19.41
C ASP A 8 -18.01 9.54 -18.69
N VAL A 9 -17.29 9.08 -17.65
CA VAL A 9 -17.63 7.84 -16.94
C VAL A 9 -18.75 8.10 -15.94
N ASP A 10 -19.89 7.43 -16.16
CA ASP A 10 -21.04 7.44 -15.26
C ASP A 10 -20.63 7.14 -13.81
N LYS A 11 -21.30 7.81 -12.86
CA LYS A 11 -21.00 7.71 -11.42
C LYS A 11 -20.99 6.25 -10.95
N GLY A 12 -21.85 5.39 -11.51
CA GLY A 12 -21.90 3.96 -11.23
C GLY A 12 -20.60 3.25 -11.59
N TYR A 13 -20.03 3.52 -12.76
CA TYR A 13 -18.78 2.89 -13.20
C TYR A 13 -17.59 3.28 -12.28
N LYS A 14 -17.53 4.53 -11.80
CA LYS A 14 -16.48 4.98 -10.86
C LYS A 14 -16.51 4.19 -9.54
N ILE A 15 -17.70 3.87 -9.04
CA ILE A 15 -17.90 3.08 -7.82
C ILE A 15 -17.44 1.63 -8.04
N ILE A 16 -17.84 1.02 -9.16
CA ILE A 16 -17.42 -0.35 -9.54
C ILE A 16 -15.89 -0.42 -9.68
N TYR A 17 -15.28 0.58 -10.33
CA TYR A 17 -13.84 0.63 -10.54
C TYR A 17 -13.07 0.81 -9.22
N TYR A 18 -13.59 1.64 -8.31
CA TYR A 18 -13.02 1.80 -6.97
C TYR A 18 -13.08 0.50 -6.17
N GLU A 19 -14.24 -0.17 -6.12
CA GLU A 19 -14.39 -1.43 -5.39
C GLU A 19 -13.51 -2.55 -5.97
N MET A 20 -13.36 -2.62 -7.31
CA MET A 20 -12.48 -3.60 -7.95
C MET A 20 -10.99 -3.37 -7.66
N LYS A 21 -10.54 -2.11 -7.54
CA LYS A 21 -9.13 -1.78 -7.31
C LYS A 21 -8.76 -1.59 -5.84
N LYS A 22 -9.73 -1.39 -4.95
CA LYS A 22 -9.51 -1.22 -3.51
C LYS A 22 -8.82 -2.47 -2.97
N LYS A 23 -7.67 -2.28 -2.32
CA LYS A 23 -6.93 -3.39 -1.73
C LYS A 23 -7.33 -3.59 -0.27
N ASN A 24 -7.42 -4.86 0.11
CA ASN A 24 -7.74 -5.26 1.48
C ASN A 24 -6.53 -5.05 2.40
N ILE A 25 -6.63 -4.02 3.23
CA ILE A 25 -5.62 -3.64 4.22
C ILE A 25 -5.38 -4.78 5.22
N GLY A 26 -6.45 -5.46 5.65
CA GLY A 26 -6.34 -6.56 6.62
C GLY A 26 -5.53 -7.75 6.10
N ILE A 27 -5.77 -8.16 4.84
CA ILE A 27 -5.00 -9.24 4.20
C ILE A 27 -3.55 -8.83 4.02
N THR A 28 -3.31 -7.57 3.67
CA THR A 28 -1.95 -7.02 3.52
C THR A 28 -1.18 -7.08 4.84
N VAL A 29 -1.81 -6.65 5.93
CA VAL A 29 -1.22 -6.65 7.27
C VAL A 29 -0.98 -8.08 7.76
N LEU A 30 -1.93 -8.99 7.54
CA LEU A 30 -1.80 -10.40 7.91
C LEU A 30 -0.66 -11.09 7.12
N LEU A 31 -0.49 -10.76 5.83
CA LEU A 31 0.63 -11.26 5.03
C LEU A 31 1.98 -10.73 5.53
N SER A 32 2.07 -9.43 5.86
CA SER A 32 3.29 -8.86 6.46
C SER A 32 3.59 -9.42 7.86
N PHE A 33 2.57 -9.84 8.59
CA PHE A 33 2.71 -10.50 9.89
C PHE A 33 3.32 -11.91 9.74
N LEU A 34 2.83 -12.71 8.79
CA LEU A 34 3.33 -14.07 8.54
C LEU A 34 4.75 -14.09 7.95
N LEU A 35 5.05 -13.18 7.01
CA LEU A 35 6.36 -13.04 6.39
C LEU A 35 6.69 -11.56 6.20
N PRO A 36 7.67 -11.00 6.93
CA PRO A 36 8.07 -9.61 6.76
C PRO A 36 8.55 -9.36 5.33
N GLY A 37 7.83 -8.47 4.63
CA GLY A 37 8.07 -8.12 3.22
C GLY A 37 6.96 -8.56 2.25
N LEU A 38 6.13 -9.54 2.60
CA LEU A 38 5.09 -10.06 1.69
C LEU A 38 3.89 -9.12 1.52
N GLY A 39 3.48 -8.37 2.54
CA GLY A 39 2.37 -7.42 2.41
C GLY A 39 2.69 -6.26 1.48
N HIS A 40 3.95 -5.79 1.45
CA HIS A 40 4.39 -4.76 0.49
C HIS A 40 4.33 -5.25 -0.96
N ILE A 41 4.65 -6.52 -1.20
CA ILE A 41 4.52 -7.15 -2.52
C ILE A 41 3.04 -7.25 -2.91
N TYR A 42 2.15 -7.58 -1.97
CA TYR A 42 0.70 -7.65 -2.22
C TYR A 42 0.11 -6.31 -2.65
N ILE A 43 0.57 -5.17 -2.10
CA ILE A 43 0.16 -3.83 -2.56
C ILE A 43 0.69 -3.51 -3.98
N GLY A 44 1.77 -4.15 -4.40
CA GLY A 44 2.48 -3.85 -5.66
C GLY A 44 3.77 -3.04 -5.45
N CYS A 45 4.17 -2.80 -4.20
CA CYS A 45 5.42 -2.13 -3.84
C CYS A 45 6.54 -3.15 -3.57
N ILE A 46 6.97 -3.84 -4.63
CA ILE A 46 7.98 -4.91 -4.57
C ILE A 46 9.30 -4.42 -3.97
N ILE A 47 9.76 -3.23 -4.37
CA ILE A 47 11.04 -2.66 -3.91
C ILE A 47 11.06 -2.49 -2.39
N ARG A 48 9.97 -1.96 -1.80
CA ARG A 48 9.86 -1.80 -0.34
C ARG A 48 9.81 -3.15 0.38
N GLY A 49 9.11 -4.14 -0.20
CA GLY A 49 9.06 -5.49 0.34
C GLY A 49 10.42 -6.17 0.39
N ILE A 50 11.21 -6.03 -0.69
CA ILE A 50 12.57 -6.57 -0.76
C ILE A 50 13.48 -5.91 0.28
N ILE A 51 13.41 -4.59 0.43
CA ILE A 51 14.21 -3.87 1.45
C ILE A 51 13.91 -4.40 2.86
N ILE A 52 12.62 -4.52 3.21
CA ILE A 52 12.21 -5.04 4.53
C ILE A 52 12.64 -6.49 4.72
N SER A 53 12.54 -7.32 3.68
CA SER A 53 12.96 -8.71 3.74
C SER A 53 14.47 -8.83 3.99
N ILE A 54 15.30 -8.03 3.29
CA ILE A 54 16.75 -7.99 3.51
C ILE A 54 17.10 -7.49 4.91
N VAL A 55 16.47 -6.39 5.37
CA VAL A 55 16.68 -5.86 6.72
C VAL A 55 16.31 -6.88 7.78
N PHE A 56 15.22 -7.62 7.58
CA PHE A 56 14.83 -8.70 8.48
C PHE A 56 15.85 -9.85 8.49
N THR A 57 16.33 -10.30 7.33
CA THR A 57 17.39 -11.33 7.24
C THR A 57 18.67 -10.89 7.96
N VAL A 58 19.08 -9.63 7.78
CA VAL A 58 20.26 -9.05 8.46
C VAL A 58 20.03 -9.01 9.99
N SER A 59 18.85 -8.58 10.45
CA SER A 59 18.53 -8.57 11.89
C SER A 59 18.48 -9.97 12.51
N VAL A 60 17.98 -10.98 11.78
CA VAL A 60 18.02 -12.38 12.22
C VAL A 60 19.46 -12.87 12.34
N PHE A 61 20.33 -12.51 11.40
CA PHE A 61 21.76 -12.84 11.47
C PHE A 61 22.46 -12.17 12.68
N LEU A 62 22.09 -10.92 13.00
CA LEU A 62 22.54 -10.20 14.20
C LEU A 62 21.91 -10.73 15.51
N CYS A 63 20.90 -11.61 15.44
CA CYS A 63 20.28 -12.21 16.63
C CYS A 63 21.25 -13.15 17.38
N LEU A 64 22.26 -13.68 16.68
CA LEU A 64 23.38 -14.42 17.30
C LEU A 64 24.21 -13.57 18.29
N LEU A 65 24.11 -12.24 18.20
CA LEU A 65 24.84 -11.27 19.02
C LEU A 65 24.02 -10.71 20.21
N LEU A 66 22.87 -11.33 20.57
CA LEU A 66 21.87 -10.87 21.56
C LEU A 66 21.18 -9.53 21.23
N ILE A 67 21.81 -8.63 20.46
CA ILE A 67 21.23 -7.37 19.95
C ILE A 67 20.04 -7.63 19.01
N GLY A 68 20.08 -8.68 18.20
CA GLY A 68 18.98 -8.99 17.26
C GLY A 68 17.68 -9.38 17.94
N LEU A 69 17.71 -9.82 19.21
CA LEU A 69 16.51 -10.27 19.92
C LEU A 69 15.53 -9.12 20.21
N LEU A 70 16.03 -7.91 20.45
CA LEU A 70 15.24 -6.69 20.66
C LEU A 70 14.89 -5.97 19.34
N THR A 71 15.79 -5.99 18.36
CA THR A 71 15.56 -5.31 17.07
C THR A 71 14.59 -6.06 16.16
N THR A 72 14.56 -7.39 16.20
CA THR A 72 13.66 -8.22 15.39
C THR A 72 12.16 -7.90 15.64
N PRO A 73 11.63 -7.91 16.89
CA PRO A 73 10.23 -7.54 17.12
C PRO A 73 9.95 -6.07 16.81
N LEU A 74 10.92 -5.17 16.99
CA LEU A 74 10.79 -3.75 16.65
C LEU A 74 10.59 -3.54 15.14
N ILE A 75 11.41 -4.20 14.33
CA ILE A 75 11.34 -4.17 12.85
C ILE A 75 10.05 -4.82 12.37
N TRP A 76 9.60 -5.89 13.02
CA TRP A 76 8.36 -6.58 12.67
C TRP A 76 7.13 -5.70 12.90
N ILE A 77 7.04 -5.03 14.06
CA ILE A 77 5.97 -4.05 14.33
C ILE A 77 6.02 -2.88 13.36
N TYR A 78 7.23 -2.36 13.06
CA TYR A 78 7.42 -1.30 12.08
C TYR A 78 6.93 -1.71 10.68
N SER A 79 7.25 -2.93 10.23
CA SER A 79 6.82 -3.48 8.95
C SER A 79 5.29 -3.54 8.83
N ILE A 80 4.61 -3.95 9.90
CA ILE A 80 3.14 -3.97 9.98
C ILE A 80 2.57 -2.55 9.85
N TYR A 81 3.12 -1.60 10.61
CA TYR A 81 2.69 -0.20 10.57
C TYR A 81 2.90 0.44 9.19
N ASP A 82 4.07 0.23 8.57
CA ASP A 82 4.36 0.75 7.24
C ASP A 82 3.43 0.13 6.18
N SER A 83 3.18 -1.18 6.25
CA SER A 83 2.23 -1.88 5.37
C SER A 83 0.81 -1.29 5.47
N TYR A 84 0.35 -1.03 6.70
CA TYR A 84 -0.96 -0.43 6.95
C TYR A 84 -1.08 0.97 6.34
N ARG A 85 -0.08 1.83 6.59
CA ARG A 85 -0.03 3.18 6.02
C ARG A 85 -0.03 3.14 4.50
N LEU A 86 0.79 2.26 3.91
CA LEU A 86 0.91 2.12 2.47
C LEU A 86 -0.44 1.72 1.82
N ALA A 87 -1.16 0.79 2.46
CA ALA A 87 -2.47 0.34 2.00
C ALA A 87 -3.50 1.47 2.04
N LYS A 88 -3.49 2.25 3.12
CA LYS A 88 -4.36 3.41 3.30
C LYS A 88 -4.08 4.49 2.26
N ASP A 89 -2.82 4.85 2.06
CA ASP A 89 -2.40 5.84 1.07
C ASP A 89 -2.77 5.43 -0.36
N TYR A 90 -2.67 4.14 -0.70
CA TYR A 90 -3.09 3.62 -2.00
C TYR A 90 -4.59 3.84 -2.23
N ASN A 91 -5.42 3.46 -1.26
CA ASN A 91 -6.88 3.63 -1.35
C ASN A 91 -7.27 5.12 -1.40
N THR A 92 -6.61 5.99 -0.62
CA THR A 92 -6.85 7.44 -0.64
C THR A 92 -6.45 8.07 -1.98
N LYS A 93 -5.31 7.70 -2.56
CA LYS A 93 -4.89 8.18 -3.88
C LYS A 93 -5.87 7.75 -4.97
N LEU A 94 -6.31 6.50 -4.92
CA LEU A 94 -7.31 5.98 -5.86
C LEU A 94 -8.62 6.76 -5.78
N PHE A 95 -9.12 7.02 -4.56
CA PHE A 95 -10.31 7.84 -4.36
C PHE A 95 -10.15 9.26 -4.91
N LYS A 96 -9.03 9.92 -4.61
CA LYS A 96 -8.77 11.29 -5.07
C LYS A 96 -8.78 11.39 -6.60
N ILE A 97 -8.16 10.44 -7.29
CA ILE A 97 -8.11 10.42 -8.77
C ILE A 97 -9.50 10.20 -9.37
N LEU A 98 -10.31 9.32 -8.76
CA LEU A 98 -11.63 8.96 -9.28
C LEU A 98 -12.70 10.03 -9.01
N PHE A 99 -12.64 10.70 -7.85
CA PHE A 99 -13.70 11.59 -7.39
C PHE A 99 -13.31 13.08 -7.35
N VAL A 100 -12.07 13.42 -6.95
CA VAL A 100 -11.67 14.83 -6.69
C VAL A 100 -11.05 15.50 -7.92
N ASP A 101 -10.15 14.82 -8.63
CA ASP A 101 -9.43 15.40 -9.79
C ASP A 101 -10.35 15.66 -11.01
N GLN A 102 -11.53 15.03 -11.02
CA GLN A 102 -12.52 15.12 -12.11
C GLN A 102 -13.53 16.25 -11.90
N GLU A 103 -13.93 16.51 -10.65
CA GLU A 103 -14.78 17.65 -10.27
C GLU A 103 -14.07 18.96 -10.64
N ASN A 104 -12.79 19.08 -10.28
CA ASN A 104 -11.97 20.26 -10.56
C ASN A 104 -11.65 20.47 -12.06
N SER A 105 -11.79 19.44 -12.90
CA SER A 105 -11.59 19.55 -14.36
C SER A 105 -12.86 19.94 -15.13
N GLY A 106 -14.03 19.86 -14.48
CA GLY A 106 -15.30 20.37 -15.01
C GLY A 106 -15.45 21.88 -14.79
N GLU A 107 -14.77 22.45 -13.81
CA GLU A 107 -14.84 23.88 -13.46
C GLU A 107 -13.82 24.75 -14.22
N THR A 108 -12.71 24.19 -14.71
CA THR A 108 -11.69 24.93 -15.49
C THR A 108 -11.97 24.93 -17.00
N GLY A 109 -13.16 24.51 -17.42
CA GLY A 109 -13.60 24.43 -18.82
C GLY A 109 -14.63 25.50 -19.19
N PHE A 110 -14.50 26.70 -18.62
CA PHE A 110 -15.22 27.91 -19.04
C PHE A 110 -14.23 28.99 -19.45
#